data_AF-A0ABD5N5K7-F1
#
_entry.id   AF-A0ABD5N5K7-F1
#
_cell.length_a   1.000
_cell.length_b   1.000
_cell.length_c   1.000
_cell.angle_alpha   90.00
_cell.angle_beta   90.00
_cell.angle_gamma   90.00
#
_symmetry.space_group_name_H-M   'P 1'
#
loop_
_entity.id
_entity.type
_entity.pdbx_description
1 polymer ?
#
loop_
_entity_poly.entity_id
_entity_poly.type
_entity_poly.pdbx_seq_one_letter_code
_entity_poly.pdbx_strand_id
1 'polypeptide(L)' 'MLSDWQRSKLVQLRGLGYTQKEIAGELGTTQAAVSYNLSKIRNQTKKDGIDETYVKIMSTGVGADVLKTLRILEGLKE' A
#
# COMPACT_ATOMS: atom_id res chain seq x y z
N MET A 1 7.10 -10.90 -5.00
CA MET A 1 5.74 -10.53 -4.54
C MET A 1 5.89 -9.23 -3.75
N LEU A 2 5.01 -8.24 -3.91
CA LEU A 2 5.16 -6.96 -3.17
C LEU A 2 4.85 -7.17 -1.68
N SER A 3 5.65 -6.54 -0.81
CA SER A 3 5.37 -6.49 0.63
C SER A 3 4.09 -5.69 0.92
N ASP A 4 3.55 -5.83 2.12
CA ASP A 4 2.34 -5.11 2.54
C ASP A 4 2.53 -3.59 2.46
N TRP A 5 3.70 -3.11 2.89
CA TRP A 5 4.11 -1.70 2.73
C TRP A 5 4.15 -1.29 1.25
N GLN A 6 4.79 -2.08 0.38
CA GLN A 6 4.87 -1.77 -1.05
C GLN A 6 3.48 -1.76 -1.71
N ARG A 7 2.55 -2.63 -1.28
CA ARG A 7 1.16 -2.62 -1.77
C ARG A 7 0.43 -1.34 -1.35
N SER A 8 0.61 -0.90 -0.11
CA SER A 8 0.03 0.38 0.35
C SER A 8 0.61 1.56 -0.41
N LYS A 9 1.94 1.59 -0.60
CA LYS A 9 2.60 2.64 -1.38
C LYS A 9 2.17 2.64 -2.85
N LEU A 10 1.96 1.47 -3.45
CA LEU A 10 1.40 1.32 -4.80
C LEU A 10 0.00 1.94 -4.91
N VAL A 11 -0.89 1.66 -3.95
CA VAL A 11 -2.26 2.22 -3.94
C VAL A 11 -2.22 3.73 -3.77
N GLN A 12 -1.37 4.25 -2.88
CA GLN A 12 -1.17 5.68 -2.69
C GLN A 12 -0.71 6.36 -4.00
N LEU A 13 0.39 5.89 -4.59
CA LEU A 13 0.95 6.47 -5.82
C LEU A 13 -0.05 6.41 -6.98
N ARG A 14 -0.76 5.29 -7.15
CA ARG A 14 -1.76 5.15 -8.21
C ARG A 14 -2.92 6.13 -8.03
N GLY A 15 -3.38 6.33 -6.79
CA GLY A 15 -4.43 7.30 -6.44
C GLY A 15 -4.01 8.76 -6.68
N LEU A 16 -2.71 9.05 -6.58
CA LEU A 16 -2.12 10.36 -6.91
C LEU A 16 -1.82 10.54 -8.41
N GLY A 17 -2.16 9.56 -9.26
CA GLY A 17 -2.04 9.69 -10.72
C GLY A 17 -0.74 9.16 -11.33
N TYR A 18 0.15 8.56 -10.54
CA TYR A 18 1.41 7.99 -11.07
C TYR A 18 1.14 6.82 -12.02
N THR A 19 1.94 6.74 -13.08
CA THR A 19 1.89 5.64 -14.05
C THR A 19 2.52 4.37 -13.49
N GLN A 20 2.21 3.21 -14.08
CA GLN A 20 2.81 1.94 -13.65
C GLN A 20 4.34 1.91 -13.83
N LYS A 21 4.86 2.65 -14.82
CA LYS A 21 6.31 2.81 -15.05
C LYS A 21 6.97 3.57 -13.90
N GLU A 22 6.38 4.69 -13.49
CA GLU A 22 6.90 5.49 -12.37
C GLU A 22 6.79 4.72 -11.06
N ILE A 23 5.66 4.07 -10.80
CA ILE A 23 5.47 3.22 -9.61
C ILE A 23 6.50 2.09 -9.57
N ALA A 24 6.81 1.46 -10.70
CA ALA A 24 7.82 0.42 -10.77
C ALA A 24 9.21 0.94 -10.39
N GLY A 25 9.56 2.16 -10.84
CA GLY A 25 10.78 2.86 -10.45
C GLY A 25 10.84 3.15 -8.95
N GLU A 26 9.78 3.76 -8.41
CA GLU A 26 9.66 4.11 -6.98
C GLU A 26 9.74 2.90 -6.05
N LEU A 27 9.19 1.76 -6.48
CA LEU A 27 9.12 0.55 -5.65
C LEU A 27 10.29 -0.43 -5.90
N GLY A 28 11.24 -0.08 -6.77
CA GLY A 28 12.37 -0.95 -7.12
C GLY A 28 11.93 -2.29 -7.71
N THR A 29 10.90 -2.29 -8.57
CA THR A 29 10.25 -3.49 -9.10
C THR A 29 9.95 -3.36 -10.60
N THR A 30 9.26 -4.34 -11.18
CA THR A 30 8.88 -4.33 -12.61
C THR A 30 7.47 -3.80 -12.82
N GLN A 31 7.21 -3.21 -14.00
CA GLN A 31 5.85 -2.81 -14.39
C GLN A 31 4.87 -3.99 -14.38
N ALA A 32 5.32 -5.18 -14.78
CA ALA A 32 4.51 -6.39 -14.74
C ALA A 32 4.09 -6.75 -13.31
N ALA A 33 4.99 -6.62 -12.33
CA ALA A 33 4.66 -6.83 -10.92
C ALA A 33 3.64 -5.80 -10.41
N VAL A 34 3.76 -4.54 -10.82
CA VAL A 34 2.77 -3.48 -10.50
C VAL A 34 1.40 -3.83 -11.09
N SER A 35 1.35 -4.16 -12.39
CA SER A 35 0.12 -4.55 -13.10
C SER A 35 -0.58 -5.75 -12.44
N TYR A 36 0.19 -6.78 -12.08
CA TYR A 36 -0.32 -7.95 -11.37
C TYR A 36 -0.95 -7.57 -10.02
N ASN A 37 -0.28 -6.74 -9.22
CA ASN A 37 -0.80 -6.34 -7.91
C ASN A 37 -2.04 -5.44 -8.04
N LEU A 38 -2.06 -4.49 -8.98
CA LEU A 38 -3.25 -3.68 -9.27
C LEU A 38 -4.44 -4.56 -9.68
N SER A 39 -4.21 -5.57 -10.52
CA SER A 39 -5.24 -6.52 -10.93
C SER A 39 -5.75 -7.35 -9.76
N LYS A 40 -4.85 -7.81 -8.88
CA LYS A 40 -5.20 -8.55 -7.66
C LYS A 40 -6.03 -7.68 -6.71
N ILE A 41 -5.64 -6.43 -6.48
CA ILE A 41 -6.37 -5.47 -5.64
C ILE A 41 -7.76 -5.22 -6.22
N ARG A 42 -7.88 -4.93 -7.52
CA ARG A 42 -9.17 -4.76 -8.20
C ARG A 42 -10.07 -5.99 -8.11
N ASN A 43 -9.50 -7.20 -8.10
CA ASN A 43 -10.29 -8.40 -7.89
C ASN A 43 -10.74 -8.55 -6.42
N GLN A 44 -9.95 -8.06 -5.46
CA GLN A 44 -10.34 -8.00 -4.06
C GLN A 44 -11.50 -7.02 -3.85
N THR A 45 -11.51 -5.86 -4.50
CA THR A 45 -12.60 -4.88 -4.37
C THR A 45 -13.95 -5.42 -4.82
N LYS A 46 -13.96 -6.40 -5.75
CA LYS A 46 -15.19 -7.08 -6.18
C LYS A 46 -15.78 -8.01 -5.11
N LYS A 47 -14.95 -8.47 -4.17
CA LYS A 47 -15.34 -9.39 -3.09
C LYS A 47 -15.66 -8.65 -1.80
N ASP A 48 -14.77 -7.76 -1.41
CA ASP A 48 -14.79 -7.12 -0.09
C ASP A 48 -15.43 -5.72 -0.13
N GLY A 49 -15.55 -5.10 -1.30
CA GLY A 49 -15.89 -3.68 -1.45
C GLY A 49 -14.65 -2.80 -1.64
N ILE A 50 -14.82 -1.62 -2.24
CA ILE A 50 -13.72 -0.70 -2.55
C ILE A 50 -13.13 -0.14 -1.25
N ASP A 51 -13.98 0.38 -0.36
CA ASP A 51 -13.57 1.05 0.86
C ASP A 51 -12.94 0.07 1.85
N GLU A 52 -13.53 -1.12 2.02
CA GLU A 52 -13.00 -2.19 2.86
C GLU A 52 -11.63 -2.68 2.37
N THR A 53 -11.47 -2.82 1.05
CA THR A 53 -10.18 -3.22 0.46
C THR A 53 -9.13 -2.12 0.66
N TYR A 54 -9.51 -0.85 0.47
CA TYR A 54 -8.61 0.28 0.69
C TYR A 54 -8.16 0.36 2.15
N VAL A 55 -9.09 0.34 3.10
CA VAL A 55 -8.80 0.35 4.54
C VAL A 55 -7.92 -0.83 4.93
N LYS A 56 -8.20 -2.05 4.46
CA LYS A 56 -7.37 -3.25 4.70
C LYS A 56 -5.94 -3.08 4.20
N ILE A 57 -5.74 -2.55 2.98
CA ILE A 57 -4.39 -2.33 2.42
C ILE A 57 -3.64 -1.24 3.19
N MET A 58 -4.32 -0.15 3.54
CA MET A 58 -3.68 0.97 4.25
C MET A 58 -3.37 0.63 5.70
N SER A 59 -4.24 -0.11 6.38
CA SER A 59 -4.01 -0.57 7.77
C SER A 59 -2.85 -1.58 7.88
N THR A 60 -2.69 -2.46 6.88
CA THR A 60 -1.59 -3.44 6.86
C THR A 60 -0.25 -2.84 6.42
N GLY A 61 -0.26 -1.80 5.57
CA GLY A 61 0.97 -1.16 5.08
C GLY A 61 1.42 0.08 5.86
N VAL A 62 0.51 0.98 6.22
CA VAL A 62 0.81 2.24 6.94
C VAL A 62 0.43 2.14 8.41
N GLY A 63 -0.65 1.44 8.74
CA GLY A 63 -1.14 1.31 10.12
C GLY A 63 -0.11 0.72 11.08
N ALA A 64 0.67 -0.27 10.64
CA ALA A 64 1.74 -0.85 11.46
C ALA A 64 2.89 0.12 11.75
N ASP A 65 3.36 0.85 10.74
CA ASP A 65 4.51 1.77 10.88
C ASP A 65 4.11 3.05 11.62
N VAL A 66 2.90 3.56 11.40
CA VAL A 66 2.36 4.73 12.11
C VAL A 66 2.06 4.39 13.57
N LEU A 67 1.44 3.24 13.88
CA LEU A 67 1.27 2.80 15.28
C LEU A 67 2.61 2.57 15.99
N LYS A 68 3.58 1.99 15.29
CA LYS A 68 4.92 1.76 15.84
C LYS A 68 5.62 3.07 16.14
N THR A 69 5.53 4.04 15.23
CA THR A 69 6.10 5.38 15.41
C THR A 69 5.41 6.14 16.54
N LEU A 70 4.06 6.10 16.61
CA LEU A 70 3.28 6.69 17.71
C LEU A 70 3.66 6.09 19.07
N ARG A 71 3.75 4.76 19.18
CA ARG A 71 4.18 4.10 20.42
C ARG A 71 5.59 4.50 20.86
N ILE A 72 6.52 4.65 19.92
CA ILE A 72 7.88 5.12 20.22
C ILE A 72 7.84 6.57 20.71
N LEU A 73 7.04 7.43 20.08
CA LEU A 73 6.89 8.84 20.48
C LEU A 73 6.21 9.00 21.84
N GLU A 74 5.26 8.14 22.19
CA GLU A 74 4.63 8.10 23.52
C GLU A 74 5.61 7.62 24.59
N GLY A 75 6.44 6.61 24.30
CA GLY A 75 7.45 6.09 25.22
C GLY A 75 8.68 6.97 25.43
N LEU A 76 8.86 8.02 24.62
CA LEU A 76 9.92 9.04 24.79
C LEU A 76 9.48 10.25 25.64
N LYS A 77 8.20 10.28 26.06
CA LYS A 77 7.65 11.31 26.95
C LYS A 77 7.77 10.96 28.44
N GLU A 78 8.29 9.77 28.77
CA GLU A 78 8.74 9.38 30.12
C GLU A 78 10.26 9.55 30.25
#